data_AF-A0A966Q9P9-F1
#
_entry.id   AF-A0A966Q9P9-F1
#
_cell.length_a   1.000
_cell.length_b   1.000
_cell.length_c   1.000
_cell.angle_alpha   90.00
_cell.angle_beta   90.00
_cell.angle_gamma   90.00
#
_symmetry.space_group_name_H-M   'P 1'
#
loop_
_entity.id
_entity.type
_entity.pdbx_description
1 polymer ?
#
loop_
_entity_poly.entity_id
_entity_poly.type
_entity_poly.pdbx_seq_one_letter_code
_entity_poly.pdbx_strand_id
1 'polypeptide(L)' 'DNGGEILDVHGWRISDPVKKEKELEGIPGVICAGVFGKRRADLLLVGTPQGIREIRGGSKTRK' A
#
# COMPACT_ATOMS: atom_id res chain seq x y z
N ASP A 1 -18.68 -4.37 1.20
CA ASP A 1 -19.31 -4.29 -0.14
C ASP A 1 -19.30 -5.62 -0.90
N ASN A 2 -18.18 -6.35 -1.01
CA ASN A 2 -18.13 -7.64 -1.73
C ASN A 2 -18.42 -8.88 -0.87
N GLY A 3 -18.97 -8.70 0.33
CA GLY A 3 -19.26 -9.81 1.26
C GLY A 3 -18.04 -10.54 1.84
N GLY A 4 -16.82 -10.02 1.64
CA GLY A 4 -15.61 -10.55 2.26
C GLY A 4 -15.49 -10.17 3.74
N GLU A 5 -14.89 -11.06 4.51
CA GLU A 5 -14.48 -10.79 5.89
C GLU A 5 -13.15 -10.04 5.92
N ILE A 6 -12.95 -9.19 6.93
CA ILE A 6 -11.69 -8.48 7.16
C ILE A 6 -10.95 -9.16 8.31
N LEU A 7 -9.71 -9.58 8.03
CA LEU A 7 -8.79 -10.09 9.03
C LEU A 7 -7.69 -9.05 9.28
N ASP A 8 -7.71 -8.43 10.46
CA ASP A 8 -6.66 -7.52 10.90
C ASP A 8 -5.43 -8.29 11.40
N VAL A 9 -4.28 -8.05 10.77
CA VAL A 9 -3.02 -8.72 11.11
C VAL A 9 -2.07 -7.73 11.78
N HIS A 10 -1.72 -8.00 13.03
CA HIS A 10 -0.84 -7.15 13.83
C HIS A 10 0.58 -7.71 13.94
N GLY A 11 1.55 -6.84 14.28
CA GLY A 11 2.92 -7.23 14.60
C GLY A 11 3.85 -7.48 13.41
N TRP A 12 3.37 -7.33 12.17
CA TRP A 12 4.22 -7.47 10.99
C TRP A 12 5.13 -6.27 10.76
N ARG A 13 6.38 -6.55 10.36
CA ARG A 13 7.28 -5.58 9.73
C ARG A 13 7.34 -5.88 8.24
N ILE A 14 6.75 -5.00 7.43
CA ILE A 14 6.69 -5.17 5.97
C ILE A 14 7.85 -4.40 5.35
N SER A 15 8.94 -5.11 5.01
CA SER A 15 10.12 -4.52 4.36
C SER A 15 9.98 -4.41 2.83
N ASP A 16 9.23 -5.33 2.22
CA ASP A 16 8.91 -5.34 0.78
C ASP A 16 7.38 -5.40 0.60
N PRO A 17 6.72 -4.24 0.43
CA PRO A 17 5.27 -4.19 0.31
C PRO A 17 4.75 -4.83 -0.98
N VAL A 18 5.49 -4.74 -2.09
CA VAL A 18 5.08 -5.31 -3.38
C VAL A 18 5.06 -6.84 -3.29
N LYS A 19 6.12 -7.42 -2.73
CA LYS A 19 6.20 -8.87 -2.52
C LYS A 19 5.13 -9.34 -1.55
N LYS A 20 4.92 -8.64 -0.43
CA LYS A 20 3.92 -9.01 0.58
C LYS A 20 2.50 -8.98 0.02
N GLU A 21 2.14 -7.94 -0.71
CA GLU A 21 0.85 -7.83 -1.41
C GLU A 21 0.64 -9.01 -2.37
N LYS A 22 1.64 -9.32 -3.21
CA LYS A 22 1.57 -10.45 -4.15
C LYS A 22 1.42 -11.81 -3.45
N GLU A 23 2.12 -12.03 -2.34
CA GLU A 23 2.02 -13.26 -1.55
C GLU A 23 0.60 -13.43 -0.98
N LEU A 24 0.04 -12.38 -0.38
CA LEU A 24 -1.28 -12.42 0.25
C LEU A 24 -2.39 -12.69 -0.77
N GLU A 25 -2.38 -11.96 -1.88
CA GLU A 25 -3.36 -12.14 -2.96
C GLU A 25 -3.22 -13.50 -3.67
N GLY A 26 -2.09 -14.20 -3.49
CA GLY A 26 -1.89 -15.55 -4.01
C GLY A 26 -2.52 -16.65 -3.16
N ILE A 27 -3.01 -16.34 -1.95
CA ILE A 27 -3.63 -17.33 -1.06
C ILE A 27 -5.08 -17.58 -1.52
N PRO A 28 -5.48 -18.82 -1.83
CA PRO A 28 -6.87 -19.13 -2.16
C PRO A 28 -7.84 -18.67 -1.06
N GLY A 29 -8.89 -17.95 -1.46
CA GLY A 29 -9.87 -17.36 -0.55
C GLY A 29 -9.55 -15.93 -0.10
N VAL A 30 -8.33 -15.42 -0.30
CA VAL A 30 -8.06 -13.99 -0.13
C VAL A 30 -8.65 -13.23 -1.30
N ILE A 31 -9.52 -12.27 -1.00
CA ILE A 31 -10.17 -11.41 -2.00
C ILE A 31 -9.23 -10.26 -2.40
N CYS A 32 -8.59 -9.63 -1.41
CA CYS A 32 -7.62 -8.55 -1.61
C CYS A 32 -6.72 -8.40 -0.37
N ALA A 33 -5.59 -7.70 -0.54
CA ALA A 33 -4.71 -7.32 0.56
C ALA A 33 -4.69 -5.79 0.74
N GLY A 34 -4.68 -5.31 1.99
CA GLY A 34 -4.62 -3.88 2.31
C GLY A 34 -3.24 -3.22 2.11
N VAL A 35 -2.32 -3.87 1.39
CA VAL A 35 -0.97 -3.37 1.13
C VAL A 35 -0.91 -2.83 -0.29
N PHE A 36 -0.62 -1.54 -0.46
CA PHE A 36 -0.60 -0.87 -1.77
C PHE A 36 0.83 -0.69 -2.30
N GLY A 37 1.54 -1.79 -2.48
CA GLY A 37 2.91 -1.79 -3.00
C GLY A 37 2.97 -1.64 -4.51
N LYS A 38 2.18 -2.45 -5.24
CA LYS A 38 2.15 -2.50 -6.72
C LYS A 38 1.71 -1.16 -7.30
N ARG A 39 0.66 -0.54 -6.74
CA ARG A 39 0.21 0.81 -7.09
C ARG A 39 0.36 1.76 -5.90
N ARG A 40 1.60 2.17 -5.65
CA ARG A 40 1.91 3.22 -4.68
C ARG A 40 1.33 4.57 -5.08
N ALA A 41 1.21 5.48 -4.10
CA ALA A 41 0.76 6.84 -4.35
C ALA A 41 1.69 7.59 -5.31
N ASP A 42 1.09 8.27 -6.29
CA ASP A 42 1.79 9.17 -7.22
C ASP A 42 2.06 10.54 -6.56
N LEU A 43 1.20 10.97 -5.64
CA LEU A 43 1.32 12.18 -4.83
C LEU A 43 0.76 11.90 -3.42
N LEU A 44 1.53 12.29 -2.40
CA LEU A 44 1.12 12.25 -1.00
C LEU A 44 1.04 13.69 -0.47
N LEU A 45 -0.12 14.05 0.06
CA LEU A 45 -0.34 15.33 0.74
C LEU A 45 -0.34 15.08 2.24
N VAL A 46 0.61 15.69 2.96
CA VAL A 46 0.75 15.54 4.41
C VAL A 46 0.33 16.85 5.07
N GLY A 47 -0.75 16.79 5.85
CA GLY A 47 -1.14 17.90 6.71
C GLY A 47 -0.14 18.07 7.86
N THR A 48 0.54 19.21 7.91
CA THR A 48 1.48 19.57 8.99
C THR A 48 0.98 20.84 9.70
N PRO A 49 1.43 21.14 10.93
CA PRO A 49 1.09 22.39 11.60
C PRO A 49 1.49 23.65 10.80
N GLN A 50 2.44 23.53 9.87
CA GLN A 50 2.93 24.60 9.00
C GLN A 50 2.18 24.68 7.65
N GLY A 51 1.21 23.79 7.41
CA GLY A 51 0.46 23.70 6.16
C GLY A 51 0.58 22.35 5.48
N ILE A 52 0.19 22.28 4.20
CA ILE A 52 0.22 21.04 3.41
C ILE A 52 1.62 20.84 2.82
N ARG A 53 2.21 19.66 3.05
CA ARG A 53 3.44 19.23 2.40
C ARG A 53 3.14 18.21 1.31
N GLU A 54 3.64 18.46 0.11
CA GLU A 54 3.55 17.52 -1.01
C GLU A 54 4.79 16.61 -1.08
N ILE A 55 4.56 15.32 -1.31
CA ILE A 55 5.61 14.32 -1.59
C ILE A 55 5.21 13.56 -2.85
N ARG A 56 5.97 13.72 -3.94
CA ARG A 56 5.71 13.00 -5.20
C ARG A 56 6.31 11.60 -5.15
N GLY A 57 5.50 10.59 -5.50
CA GLY A 57 5.95 9.22 -5.68
C GLY A 57 6.90 9.15 -6.88
N GLY A 58 8.12 8.65 -6.67
CA GLY A 58 9.12 8.60 -7.73
C GLY A 58 8.71 7.67 -8.88
N SER A 59 8.43 8.25 -10.04
CA SER A 59 8.91 7.69 -11.30
C SER A 59 10.30 8.29 -11.55
N LYS A 60 11.36 7.52 -11.28
CA LYS A 60 12.59 7.73 -12.04
C LYS A 60 12.34 7.11 -13.41
N THR A 61 11.62 7.82 -14.27
CA THR A 61 11.81 7.64 -15.70
C THR A 61 13.25 8.10 -15.94
N ARG A 62 14.14 7.14 -16.24
CA ARG A 62 15.49 7.44 -16.73
C ARG A 62 15.34 8.31 -17.98
N LYS A 63 16.32 9.19 -18.19
CA LYS A 63 16.53 9.93 -19.44
C LYS A 63 16.28 9.07 -20.68
#